data_AF-E9D8G7-F1
#
_entry.id   AF-E9D8G7-F1
#
_cell.length_a   1.000
_cell.length_b   1.000
_cell.length_c   1.000
_cell.angle_alpha   90.00
_cell.angle_beta   90.00
_cell.angle_gamma   90.00
#
_symmetry.space_group_name_H-M   'P 1'
#
loop_
_entity.id
_entity.type
_entity.pdbx_description
1 polymer ?
#
loop_
_entity_poly.entity_id
_entity_poly.type
_entity_poly.pdbx_seq_one_letter_code
_entity_poly.pdbx_strand_id
1 'polypeptide(L)'
;MVNRTGEPEHRTPDREAPTNLPTPQTKLRQSDRLRRNPPIKQEPREENELQMLRRMMLNQQEMMQRQQESMQRQQETVQQLAQQVNLLSGQASTANTPATVQENPEQEAQQEEEDREIDSEDELEEFVGNLIDTNTRTGRAITQFMKITKTVRKPMTLAGASNYLAWSKAILKVARQVDTEKIILERQETSPRPETSKISQYWNVQNKWLHGLIDSTISAQAREHFEESDSLSAYKLWEAVRTAFQERPEIQRESLFTELIRMTPQSAGSERNYIMRFLAIRVECERLGFKIHDYILHDILKANITPRWREFIQNRFDMACQSGANLPEKDLEGLLKDILHRIPKKDQKKRGS
;
A
#
# COMPACT_ATOMS: atom_id res chain seq x y z
N MET A 1 49.72 49.34 27.43
CA MET A 1 50.97 50.07 27.10
C MET A 1 52.10 49.58 28.00
N VAL A 2 52.98 48.69 27.53
CA VAL A 2 54.38 48.54 27.99
C VAL A 2 55.18 48.02 26.78
N ASN A 3 56.34 48.60 26.49
CA ASN A 3 57.24 48.21 25.39
C ASN A 3 58.37 47.29 25.88
N ARG A 4 58.94 46.48 24.95
CA ARG A 4 60.40 46.32 24.68
C ARG A 4 60.66 45.26 23.59
N THR A 5 61.15 45.67 22.40
CA THR A 5 62.53 45.43 21.86
C THR A 5 62.91 43.93 21.76
N GLY A 6 63.09 43.32 20.58
CA GLY A 6 64.15 43.56 19.57
C GLY A 6 65.21 42.45 19.73
N GLU A 7 65.88 41.83 18.74
CA GLU A 7 66.10 42.03 17.29
C GLU A 7 66.40 40.64 16.60
N PRO A 8 66.80 40.52 15.31
CA PRO A 8 66.64 39.27 14.53
C PRO A 8 67.92 38.48 14.12
N GLU A 9 67.65 37.33 13.47
CA GLU A 9 68.32 36.73 12.30
C GLU A 9 69.60 35.85 12.33
N HIS A 10 69.49 34.77 11.53
CA HIS A 10 70.50 34.02 10.76
C HIS A 10 71.63 33.19 11.43
N ARG A 11 71.60 31.87 11.23
CA ARG A 11 72.35 31.17 10.13
C ARG A 11 72.05 29.66 10.03
N THR A 12 71.71 29.20 8.82
CA THR A 12 71.93 27.83 8.29
C THR A 12 73.34 27.77 7.63
N PRO A 13 73.96 26.60 7.32
CA PRO A 13 73.54 25.76 6.18
C PRO A 13 73.79 24.23 6.29
N ASP A 14 73.18 23.47 5.35
CA ASP A 14 73.71 22.29 4.61
C ASP A 14 74.24 21.03 5.35
N ARG A 15 74.09 19.78 4.85
CA ARG A 15 73.46 19.20 3.63
C ARG A 15 73.53 17.66 3.75
N GLU A 16 72.61 16.93 3.08
CA GLU A 16 72.82 15.65 2.33
C GLU A 16 71.55 14.76 2.22
N ALA A 17 71.50 14.00 1.13
CA ALA A 17 70.47 13.04 0.69
C ALA A 17 71.23 11.79 0.11
N PRO A 18 70.64 10.69 -0.45
CA PRO A 18 69.28 10.56 -0.99
C PRO A 18 68.59 9.14 -0.97
N THR A 19 67.35 9.08 -1.51
CA THR A 19 66.57 8.00 -2.18
C THR A 19 66.65 6.49 -1.79
N ASN A 20 65.49 5.81 -1.60
CA ASN A 20 64.93 4.70 -2.44
C ASN A 20 63.79 3.85 -1.78
N LEU A 21 62.86 3.35 -2.62
CA LEU A 21 61.77 2.38 -2.36
C LEU A 21 62.25 0.92 -2.62
N PRO A 22 61.66 -0.20 -2.09
CA PRO A 22 60.30 -0.67 -2.45
C PRO A 22 59.53 -1.63 -1.46
N THR A 23 58.30 -2.02 -1.81
CA THR A 23 57.52 -3.22 -1.35
C THR A 23 58.07 -4.52 -1.98
N PRO A 24 57.65 -5.81 -1.66
CA PRO A 24 56.33 -6.29 -1.19
C PRO A 24 56.32 -7.58 -0.25
N GLN A 25 55.13 -8.20 -0.10
CA GLN A 25 54.84 -9.66 0.03
C GLN A 25 54.22 -10.25 1.32
N THR A 26 53.28 -11.18 1.05
CA THR A 26 52.38 -11.95 1.90
C THR A 26 53.04 -13.17 2.56
N LYS A 27 52.64 -13.56 3.77
CA LYS A 27 52.69 -14.96 4.22
C LYS A 27 51.46 -15.36 5.04
N LEU A 28 50.85 -16.49 4.65
CA LEU A 28 49.80 -17.17 5.41
C LEU A 28 50.36 -17.80 6.70
N ARG A 29 49.52 -17.86 7.75
CA ARG A 29 49.48 -19.01 8.66
C ARG A 29 48.09 -19.18 9.31
N GLN A 30 47.37 -20.20 8.87
CA GLN A 30 46.48 -21.00 9.73
C GLN A 30 47.39 -21.88 10.63
N SER A 31 47.07 -22.43 11.81
CA SER A 31 45.86 -22.50 12.65
C SER A 31 46.30 -22.45 14.14
N ASP A 32 45.52 -22.64 15.22
CA ASP A 32 44.11 -23.00 15.45
C ASP A 32 43.65 -22.54 16.87
N ARG A 33 42.41 -22.90 17.23
CA ARG A 33 41.80 -23.13 18.55
C ARG A 33 40.66 -22.19 18.98
N LEU A 34 39.48 -22.51 18.43
CA LEU A 34 38.26 -22.80 19.19
C LEU A 34 38.04 -22.04 20.52
N ARG A 35 37.20 -21.00 20.46
CA ARG A 35 36.19 -20.77 21.51
C ARG A 35 34.86 -20.36 20.90
N ARG A 36 33.79 -21.08 21.27
CA ARG A 36 32.41 -20.78 20.84
C ARG A 36 32.01 -19.39 21.34
N ASN A 37 31.51 -18.55 20.44
CA ASN A 37 30.53 -17.52 20.75
C ASN A 37 29.26 -17.83 19.94
N PRO A 38 28.05 -17.59 20.47
CA PRO A 38 26.80 -17.79 19.74
C PRO A 38 26.71 -16.82 18.55
N PRO A 39 25.87 -17.10 17.52
CA PRO A 39 25.71 -16.20 16.40
C PRO A 39 25.19 -14.86 16.90
N ILE A 40 26.02 -13.82 16.72
CA ILE A 40 25.57 -12.44 16.79
C ILE A 40 24.42 -12.34 15.79
N LYS A 41 23.22 -12.00 16.27
CA LYS A 41 22.14 -11.53 15.39
C LYS A 41 22.72 -10.33 14.66
N GLN A 42 23.03 -10.50 13.38
CA GLN A 42 23.34 -9.35 12.54
C GLN A 42 22.06 -8.53 12.50
N GLU A 43 22.09 -7.36 13.13
CA GLU A 43 21.18 -6.27 12.78
C GLU A 43 21.25 -6.11 11.25
N PRO A 44 20.12 -5.81 10.57
CA PRO A 44 20.10 -5.70 9.13
C PRO A 44 21.04 -4.57 8.72
N ARG A 45 22.25 -4.95 8.28
CA ARG A 45 23.26 -4.04 7.77
C ARG A 45 22.63 -3.31 6.60
N GLU A 46 22.48 -1.99 6.73
CA GLU A 46 21.81 -1.14 5.76
C GLU A 46 22.26 -1.49 4.34
N GLU A 47 21.33 -2.05 3.55
CA GLU A 47 21.63 -2.54 2.21
C GLU A 47 21.97 -1.31 1.36
N ASN A 48 23.24 -1.17 0.99
CA ASN A 48 23.73 -0.03 0.21
C ASN A 48 22.84 0.14 -1.03
N GLU A 49 22.42 1.37 -1.34
CA GLU A 49 21.44 1.67 -2.39
C GLU A 49 21.83 1.05 -3.75
N LEU A 50 23.13 0.92 -4.03
CA LEU A 50 23.68 0.21 -5.20
C LEU A 50 23.41 -1.31 -5.19
N GLN A 51 23.40 -1.96 -4.03
CA GLN A 51 23.03 -3.37 -3.88
C GLN A 51 21.52 -3.55 -4.06
N MET A 52 20.70 -2.68 -3.46
CA MET A 52 19.25 -2.66 -3.65
C MET A 52 18.88 -2.46 -5.14
N LEU A 53 19.50 -1.51 -5.83
CA LEU A 53 19.28 -1.28 -7.27
C LEU A 53 19.73 -2.47 -8.12
N ARG A 54 20.87 -3.09 -7.79
CA ARG A 54 21.37 -4.29 -8.49
C ARG A 54 20.44 -5.48 -8.30
N ARG A 55 19.91 -5.67 -7.08
CA ARG A 55 18.93 -6.71 -6.75
C ARG A 55 17.59 -6.46 -7.45
N MET A 56 17.15 -5.21 -7.57
CA MET A 56 15.96 -4.84 -8.33
C MET A 56 16.11 -5.15 -9.83
N MET A 57 17.25 -4.86 -10.44
CA MET A 57 17.52 -5.26 -11.84
C MET A 57 17.52 -6.79 -12.03
N LEU A 58 18.14 -7.55 -11.11
CA LEU A 58 18.14 -9.01 -11.16
C LEU A 58 16.72 -9.58 -11.01
N ASN A 59 15.94 -9.09 -10.06
CA ASN A 59 14.53 -9.49 -9.89
C ASN A 59 13.69 -9.15 -11.13
N GLN A 60 13.91 -8.00 -11.77
CA GLN A 60 13.23 -7.61 -13.00
C GLN A 60 13.59 -8.53 -14.18
N GLN A 61 14.87 -8.92 -14.30
CA GLN A 61 15.33 -9.86 -15.32
C GLN A 61 14.74 -11.25 -15.09
N GLU A 62 14.73 -11.75 -13.84
CA GLU A 62 14.15 -13.04 -13.50
C GLU A 62 12.63 -13.06 -13.71
N MET A 63 11.92 -11.98 -13.40
CA MET A 63 10.48 -11.84 -13.68
C MET A 63 10.19 -11.91 -15.18
N MET A 64 10.98 -11.21 -16.01
CA MET A 64 10.84 -11.26 -17.47
C MET A 64 11.09 -12.68 -18.00
N GLN A 65 12.11 -13.36 -17.49
CA GLN A 65 12.42 -14.74 -17.87
C GLN A 65 11.33 -15.72 -17.46
N ARG A 66 10.81 -15.63 -16.22
CA ARG A 66 9.65 -16.43 -15.77
C ARG A 66 8.38 -16.17 -16.60
N GLN A 67 8.16 -14.93 -17.04
CA GLN A 67 7.03 -14.60 -17.92
C GLN A 67 7.20 -15.22 -19.32
N GLN A 68 8.42 -15.22 -19.86
CA GLN A 68 8.73 -15.86 -21.14
C GLN A 68 8.60 -17.40 -21.06
N GLU A 69 9.11 -18.03 -20.00
CA GLU A 69 8.94 -19.46 -19.73
C GLU A 69 7.47 -19.84 -19.54
N SER A 70 6.69 -19.00 -18.84
CA SER A 70 5.25 -19.20 -18.67
C SER A 70 4.49 -19.13 -20.00
N MET A 71 4.81 -18.16 -20.85
CA MET A 71 4.25 -18.03 -22.20
C MET A 71 4.60 -19.24 -23.07
N GLN A 72 5.85 -19.71 -23.00
CA GLN A 72 6.30 -20.89 -23.75
C GLN A 72 5.58 -22.17 -23.28
N ARG A 73 5.45 -22.38 -21.96
CA ARG A 73 4.65 -23.50 -21.41
C ARG A 73 3.18 -23.43 -21.81
N GLN A 74 2.57 -22.24 -21.84
CA GLN A 74 1.20 -22.07 -22.34
C GLN A 74 1.08 -22.40 -23.83
N GLN A 75 2.08 -22.04 -24.63
CA GLN A 75 2.11 -22.39 -26.06
C GLN A 75 2.28 -23.90 -26.28
N GLU A 76 3.09 -24.56 -25.46
CA GLU A 76 3.25 -26.03 -25.44
C GLU A 76 1.97 -26.75 -25.00
N THR A 77 1.29 -26.30 -23.93
CA THR A 77 0.02 -26.91 -23.51
C THR A 77 -1.09 -26.71 -24.54
N VAL A 78 -1.17 -25.55 -25.19
CA VAL A 78 -2.11 -25.30 -26.30
C VAL A 78 -1.82 -26.23 -27.49
N GLN A 79 -0.55 -26.46 -27.84
CA GLN A 79 -0.20 -27.44 -28.89
C GLN A 79 -0.57 -28.87 -28.51
N GLN A 80 -0.32 -29.29 -27.25
CA GLN A 80 -0.72 -30.61 -26.76
C GLN A 80 -2.25 -30.79 -26.74
N LEU A 81 -3.00 -29.76 -26.37
CA LEU A 81 -4.47 -29.78 -26.40
C LEU A 81 -4.98 -29.87 -27.84
N ALA A 82 -4.39 -29.12 -28.78
CA ALA A 82 -4.74 -29.19 -30.20
C ALA A 82 -4.46 -30.59 -30.80
N GLN A 83 -3.36 -31.25 -30.39
CA GLN A 83 -3.06 -32.63 -30.79
C GLN A 83 -4.08 -33.62 -30.21
N GLN A 84 -4.47 -33.48 -28.94
CA GLN A 84 -5.51 -34.32 -28.32
C GLN A 84 -6.89 -34.12 -28.97
N VAL A 85 -7.27 -32.88 -29.29
CA VAL A 85 -8.53 -32.58 -29.99
C VAL A 85 -8.54 -33.19 -31.38
N ASN A 86 -7.43 -33.15 -32.13
CA ASN A 86 -7.32 -33.81 -33.43
C ASN A 86 -7.40 -35.35 -33.33
N LEU A 87 -6.86 -35.95 -32.26
CA LEU A 87 -6.98 -37.40 -31.99
C LEU A 87 -8.42 -37.80 -31.65
N LEU A 88 -9.12 -37.02 -30.82
CA LEU A 88 -10.51 -37.26 -30.42
C LEU A 88 -11.51 -36.98 -31.56
N SER A 89 -11.27 -35.94 -32.36
CA SER A 89 -12.09 -35.61 -33.53
C SER A 89 -11.99 -36.66 -34.64
N GLY A 90 -10.97 -37.51 -34.63
CA GLY A 90 -10.86 -38.68 -35.52
C GLY A 90 -11.73 -39.87 -35.09
N GLN A 91 -12.35 -39.85 -33.90
CA GLN A 91 -13.11 -40.96 -33.33
C GLN A 91 -14.60 -40.65 -33.12
N ALA A 92 -15.01 -39.38 -33.18
CA ALA A 92 -16.41 -38.97 -33.05
C ALA A 92 -17.21 -39.19 -34.34
N SER A 93 -17.48 -40.46 -34.70
CA SER A 93 -18.36 -40.81 -35.82
C SER A 93 -19.19 -42.08 -35.59
N THR A 94 -19.72 -42.27 -34.38
CA THR A 94 -20.93 -43.07 -34.11
C THR A 94 -21.48 -42.79 -32.71
N ALA A 95 -22.72 -42.26 -32.61
CA ALA A 95 -23.77 -42.65 -31.65
C ALA A 95 -24.88 -41.58 -31.65
N ASN A 96 -26.13 -42.00 -31.90
CA ASN A 96 -27.29 -41.12 -31.93
C ASN A 96 -28.50 -41.86 -31.38
N THR A 97 -28.89 -41.61 -30.12
CA THR A 97 -30.28 -41.81 -29.61
C THR A 97 -30.45 -41.23 -28.19
N PRO A 98 -31.53 -40.49 -27.92
CA PRO A 98 -32.02 -40.19 -26.57
C PRO A 98 -33.20 -41.10 -26.17
N ALA A 99 -33.44 -41.27 -24.87
CA ALA A 99 -34.63 -41.91 -24.31
C ALA A 99 -35.13 -41.14 -23.08
N THR A 100 -36.40 -41.32 -22.71
CA THR A 100 -37.21 -40.27 -22.05
C THR A 100 -38.03 -40.80 -20.86
N VAL A 101 -38.34 -39.91 -19.91
CA VAL A 101 -39.41 -39.98 -18.88
C VAL A 101 -39.27 -41.04 -17.76
N GLN A 102 -39.22 -40.60 -16.49
CA GLN A 102 -40.28 -40.89 -15.50
C GLN A 102 -40.15 -40.07 -14.20
N GLU A 103 -41.27 -39.46 -13.80
CA GLU A 103 -41.53 -38.96 -12.44
C GLU A 103 -42.31 -40.03 -11.66
N ASN A 104 -42.03 -40.20 -10.37
CA ASN A 104 -43.01 -39.96 -9.29
C ASN A 104 -42.29 -39.99 -7.92
N PRO A 105 -42.77 -39.32 -6.86
CA PRO A 105 -42.06 -39.18 -5.59
C PRO A 105 -42.54 -40.18 -4.53
N GLU A 106 -41.70 -40.46 -3.52
CA GLU A 106 -42.17 -40.62 -2.14
C GLU A 106 -41.01 -40.49 -1.12
N GLN A 107 -41.40 -40.11 0.08
CA GLN A 107 -40.60 -39.60 1.19
C GLN A 107 -39.54 -40.58 1.73
N GLU A 108 -38.34 -40.08 2.02
CA GLU A 108 -37.60 -40.50 3.23
C GLU A 108 -37.02 -39.25 3.91
N ALA A 109 -37.37 -39.06 5.18
CA ALA A 109 -37.01 -37.88 5.95
C ALA A 109 -35.70 -38.13 6.71
N GLN A 110 -34.65 -37.35 6.42
CA GLN A 110 -33.50 -37.19 7.29
C GLN A 110 -33.16 -35.69 7.40
N GLN A 111 -32.68 -35.33 8.58
CA GLN A 111 -32.45 -33.97 9.03
C GLN A 111 -31.52 -33.20 8.08
N GLU A 112 -32.00 -32.11 7.50
CA GLU A 112 -31.16 -30.95 7.23
C GLU A 112 -31.47 -29.92 8.32
N GLU A 113 -30.42 -29.48 9.00
CA GLU A 113 -30.52 -28.45 10.02
C GLU A 113 -31.08 -27.19 9.39
N GLU A 114 -32.03 -26.57 10.10
CA GLU A 114 -32.51 -25.25 9.75
C GLU A 114 -31.32 -24.29 9.97
N ASP A 115 -30.61 -23.95 8.89
CA ASP A 115 -29.67 -22.82 8.80
C ASP A 115 -30.48 -21.53 9.05
N ARG A 116 -30.86 -21.34 10.31
CA ARG A 116 -31.25 -20.04 10.83
C ARG A 116 -29.96 -19.24 10.89
N GLU A 117 -29.71 -18.47 9.83
CA GLU A 117 -29.08 -17.17 10.00
C GLU A 117 -29.83 -16.47 11.14
N ILE A 118 -29.27 -16.54 12.35
CA ILE A 118 -29.70 -15.72 13.47
C ILE A 118 -29.32 -14.31 13.05
N ASP A 119 -30.30 -13.53 12.60
CA ASP A 119 -30.05 -12.17 12.15
C ASP A 119 -29.36 -11.43 13.30
N SER A 120 -28.20 -10.82 13.00
CA SER A 120 -27.43 -10.08 14.00
C SER A 120 -28.22 -8.92 14.59
N GLU A 121 -29.31 -8.49 13.93
CA GLU A 121 -30.28 -7.55 14.48
C GLU A 121 -31.12 -8.16 15.63
N ASP A 122 -31.60 -9.40 15.53
CA ASP A 122 -32.38 -10.09 16.59
C ASP A 122 -31.52 -10.32 17.85
N GLU A 123 -30.29 -10.81 17.67
CA GLU A 123 -29.36 -11.05 18.79
C GLU A 123 -28.90 -9.73 19.45
N LEU A 124 -28.94 -8.62 18.71
CA LEU A 124 -28.72 -7.28 19.24
C LEU A 124 -29.96 -6.75 19.98
N GLU A 125 -31.17 -6.96 19.47
CA GLU A 125 -32.41 -6.55 20.12
C GLU A 125 -32.62 -7.28 21.47
N GLU A 126 -32.32 -8.59 21.56
CA GLU A 126 -32.37 -9.33 22.83
C GLU A 126 -31.32 -8.79 23.83
N PHE A 127 -30.07 -8.65 23.41
CA PHE A 127 -28.99 -8.11 24.24
C PHE A 127 -29.32 -6.71 24.77
N VAL A 128 -29.90 -5.86 23.91
CA VAL A 128 -30.36 -4.51 24.26
C VAL A 128 -31.58 -4.53 25.18
N GLY A 129 -32.55 -5.42 24.94
CA GLY A 129 -33.75 -5.58 25.77
C GLY A 129 -33.41 -5.91 27.22
N ASN A 130 -32.42 -6.78 27.44
CA ASN A 130 -31.90 -7.13 28.76
C ASN A 130 -31.12 -5.98 29.45
N LEU A 131 -30.73 -4.93 28.72
CA LEU A 131 -29.90 -3.81 29.20
C LEU A 131 -30.68 -2.50 29.41
N ILE A 132 -31.88 -2.36 28.85
CA ILE A 132 -32.65 -1.12 28.91
C ILE A 132 -33.46 -1.02 30.22
N ASP A 133 -32.96 -0.21 31.15
CA ASP A 133 -33.82 0.62 32.00
C ASP A 133 -33.89 2.03 31.39
N THR A 134 -35.01 2.33 30.72
CA THR A 134 -35.29 3.63 30.06
C THR A 134 -35.31 4.81 31.04
N ASN A 135 -35.46 4.57 32.34
CA ASN A 135 -35.40 5.61 33.36
C ASN A 135 -33.95 6.08 33.62
N THR A 136 -32.95 5.28 33.22
CA THR A 136 -31.53 5.68 33.31
C THR A 136 -31.07 6.53 32.13
N ARG A 137 -30.05 7.37 32.36
CA ARG A 137 -29.37 8.12 31.29
C ARG A 137 -28.78 7.20 30.22
N THR A 138 -28.27 6.03 30.61
CA THR A 138 -27.68 5.03 29.71
C THR A 138 -28.74 4.34 28.87
N GLY A 139 -29.85 3.87 29.46
CA GLY A 139 -30.96 3.29 28.71
C GLY A 139 -31.51 4.26 27.65
N ARG A 140 -31.70 5.54 27.99
CA ARG A 140 -32.07 6.57 26.99
C ARG A 140 -31.05 6.73 25.87
N ALA A 141 -29.75 6.69 26.18
CA ALA A 141 -28.69 6.76 25.17
C ALA A 141 -28.71 5.53 24.25
N ILE A 142 -28.92 4.32 24.80
CA ILE A 142 -29.09 3.08 24.03
C ILE A 142 -30.31 3.18 23.12
N THR A 143 -31.48 3.56 23.65
CA THR A 143 -32.72 3.71 22.84
C THR A 143 -32.55 4.77 21.74
N GLN A 144 -31.89 5.89 22.03
CA GLN A 144 -31.61 6.92 21.01
C GLN A 144 -30.65 6.39 19.94
N PHE A 145 -29.58 5.68 20.33
CA PHE A 145 -28.64 5.05 19.40
C PHE A 145 -29.37 4.08 18.46
N MET A 146 -30.13 3.13 19.01
CA MET A 146 -30.92 2.15 18.23
C MET A 146 -31.94 2.81 17.30
N LYS A 147 -32.53 3.95 17.69
CA LYS A 147 -33.42 4.71 16.81
C LYS A 147 -32.68 5.35 15.62
N ILE A 148 -31.43 5.80 15.82
CA ILE A 148 -30.63 6.38 14.72
C ILE A 148 -30.12 5.26 13.80
N THR A 149 -29.65 4.13 14.35
CA THR A 149 -29.14 3.01 13.53
C THR A 149 -30.20 2.44 12.60
N LYS A 150 -31.46 2.32 13.03
CA LYS A 150 -32.58 1.93 12.15
C LYS A 150 -32.88 2.90 10.99
N THR A 151 -32.24 4.07 10.95
CA THR A 151 -32.34 5.03 9.84
C THR A 151 -31.13 5.06 8.91
N VAL A 152 -30.03 4.37 9.23
CA VAL A 152 -28.86 4.34 8.34
C VAL A 152 -29.10 3.39 7.17
N ARG A 153 -28.66 3.80 5.97
CA ARG A 153 -28.71 2.95 4.78
C ARG A 153 -27.59 1.91 4.85
N LYS A 154 -27.92 0.62 4.72
CA LYS A 154 -26.92 -0.46 4.62
C LYS A 154 -25.88 -0.15 3.53
N PRO A 155 -24.56 -0.23 3.82
CA PRO A 155 -23.50 -0.08 2.84
C PRO A 155 -23.58 -1.08 1.68
N MET A 156 -22.80 -0.84 0.64
CA MET A 156 -22.56 -1.83 -0.42
C MET A 156 -21.83 -3.05 0.14
N THR A 157 -21.98 -4.21 -0.49
CA THR A 157 -21.26 -5.44 -0.10
C THR A 157 -19.80 -5.39 -0.54
N LEU A 158 -18.87 -5.80 0.33
CA LEU A 158 -17.48 -6.09 -0.01
C LEU A 158 -17.42 -7.36 -0.85
N ALA A 159 -16.88 -7.26 -2.06
CA ALA A 159 -16.65 -8.40 -2.95
C ALA A 159 -15.17 -8.80 -3.01
N GLY A 160 -14.26 -7.89 -2.65
CA GLY A 160 -12.84 -8.15 -2.53
C GLY A 160 -12.00 -6.87 -2.61
N ALA A 161 -10.70 -7.02 -2.91
CA ALA A 161 -9.75 -5.90 -2.96
C ALA A 161 -10.16 -4.78 -3.95
N SER A 162 -10.83 -5.14 -5.05
CA SER A 162 -11.26 -4.20 -6.10
C SER A 162 -12.27 -3.16 -5.62
N ASN A 163 -13.14 -3.49 -4.65
CA ASN A 163 -14.12 -2.55 -4.11
C ASN A 163 -13.89 -2.17 -2.63
N TYR A 164 -12.86 -2.73 -1.99
CA TYR A 164 -12.48 -2.45 -0.60
C TYR A 164 -12.39 -0.95 -0.26
N LEU A 165 -11.79 -0.12 -1.13
CA LEU A 165 -11.66 1.33 -0.87
C LEU A 165 -13.01 2.07 -0.89
N ALA A 166 -14.00 1.59 -1.64
CA ALA A 166 -15.34 2.16 -1.67
C ALA A 166 -16.15 1.68 -0.45
N TRP A 167 -16.07 0.37 -0.15
CA TRP A 167 -16.69 -0.27 1.00
C TRP A 167 -16.24 0.36 2.33
N SER A 168 -14.93 0.43 2.57
CA SER A 168 -14.36 0.97 3.82
C SER A 168 -14.76 2.42 4.06
N LYS A 169 -14.79 3.27 3.01
CA LYS A 169 -15.31 4.65 3.10
C LYS A 169 -16.80 4.70 3.42
N ALA A 170 -17.60 3.77 2.91
CA ALA A 170 -19.03 3.71 3.19
C ALA A 170 -19.31 3.28 4.65
N ILE A 171 -18.60 2.26 5.15
CA ILE A 171 -18.66 1.83 6.55
C ILE A 171 -18.29 2.98 7.49
N LEU A 172 -17.12 3.61 7.29
CA LEU A 172 -16.69 4.74 8.13
C LEU A 172 -17.66 5.93 8.08
N LYS A 173 -18.27 6.20 6.91
CA LYS A 173 -19.31 7.23 6.79
C LYS A 173 -20.54 6.91 7.62
N VAL A 174 -21.01 5.65 7.64
CA VAL A 174 -22.14 5.21 8.46
C VAL A 174 -21.77 5.22 9.95
N ALA A 175 -20.59 4.71 10.32
CA ALA A 175 -20.09 4.74 11.70
C ALA A 175 -19.96 6.18 12.26
N ARG A 176 -19.59 7.16 11.42
CA ARG A 176 -19.61 8.58 11.79
C ARG A 176 -21.02 9.12 12.03
N GLN A 177 -22.01 8.70 11.25
CA GLN A 177 -23.40 9.14 11.41
C GLN A 177 -24.02 8.71 12.76
N VAL A 178 -23.51 7.64 13.37
CA VAL A 178 -24.01 7.08 14.63
C VAL A 178 -23.03 7.21 15.81
N ASP A 179 -21.94 7.98 15.66
CA ASP A 179 -20.88 8.17 16.66
C ASP A 179 -20.21 6.85 17.16
N THR A 180 -19.93 5.93 16.24
CA THR A 180 -19.19 4.69 16.51
C THR A 180 -17.82 4.60 15.83
N GLU A 181 -17.47 5.53 14.92
CA GLU A 181 -16.20 5.46 14.17
C GLU A 181 -14.94 5.44 15.07
N LYS A 182 -15.03 6.02 16.27
CA LYS A 182 -13.96 5.98 17.30
C LYS A 182 -13.52 4.57 17.68
N ILE A 183 -14.41 3.57 17.63
CA ILE A 183 -14.07 2.17 17.93
C ILE A 183 -12.99 1.67 16.95
N ILE A 184 -13.15 1.99 15.67
CA ILE A 184 -12.20 1.67 14.61
C ILE A 184 -10.96 2.58 14.69
N LEU A 185 -11.16 3.91 14.75
CA LEU A 185 -10.09 4.90 14.63
C LEU A 185 -9.12 4.90 15.83
N GLU A 186 -9.63 4.66 17.05
CA GLU A 186 -8.85 4.59 18.28
C GLU A 186 -8.40 3.17 18.63
N ARG A 187 -8.64 2.18 17.74
CA ARG A 187 -8.20 0.79 17.89
C ARG A 187 -8.76 0.10 19.15
N GLN A 188 -10.04 0.32 19.45
CA GLN A 188 -10.67 -0.16 20.67
C GLN A 188 -11.06 -1.65 20.54
N GLU A 189 -10.15 -2.54 20.94
CA GLU A 189 -10.45 -3.98 21.00
C GLU A 189 -11.52 -4.32 22.03
N THR A 190 -11.50 -3.63 23.17
CA THR A 190 -12.42 -3.78 24.31
C THR A 190 -12.86 -2.41 24.82
N SER A 191 -13.87 -2.40 25.68
CA SER A 191 -14.35 -1.17 26.32
C SER A 191 -13.22 -0.44 27.05
N PRO A 192 -13.06 0.88 26.85
CA PRO A 192 -12.02 1.67 27.52
C PRO A 192 -12.31 1.94 29.01
N ARG A 193 -13.33 1.29 29.59
CA ARG A 193 -13.73 1.42 31.00
C ARG A 193 -14.11 0.06 31.59
N PRO A 194 -14.07 -0.10 32.93
CA PRO A 194 -14.38 -1.38 33.58
C PRO A 194 -15.75 -1.94 33.19
N GLU A 195 -15.82 -3.27 33.03
CA GLU A 195 -16.99 -4.02 32.55
C GLU A 195 -18.31 -3.66 33.26
N THR A 196 -18.24 -3.44 34.58
CA THR A 196 -19.38 -3.09 35.44
C THR A 196 -19.88 -1.65 35.26
N SER A 197 -19.21 -0.84 34.45
CA SER A 197 -19.62 0.53 34.16
C SER A 197 -20.78 0.56 33.17
N LYS A 198 -21.77 1.42 33.43
CA LYS A 198 -22.83 1.77 32.46
C LYS A 198 -22.27 2.37 31.15
N ILE A 199 -21.02 2.83 31.15
CA ILE A 199 -20.32 3.27 29.94
C ILE A 199 -19.85 2.05 29.12
N SER A 200 -19.41 0.98 29.77
CA SER A 200 -19.07 -0.30 29.12
C SER A 200 -20.28 -0.94 28.47
N GLN A 201 -21.43 -0.93 29.16
CA GLN A 201 -22.71 -1.38 28.61
C GLN A 201 -23.09 -0.65 27.31
N TYR A 202 -22.99 0.69 27.29
CA TYR A 202 -23.26 1.48 26.08
C TYR A 202 -22.24 1.18 24.97
N TRP A 203 -20.95 1.07 25.31
CA TRP A 203 -19.90 0.70 24.37
C TRP A 203 -20.13 -0.69 23.77
N ASN A 204 -20.53 -1.70 24.57
CA ASN A 204 -20.82 -3.06 24.11
C ASN A 204 -21.97 -3.06 23.07
N VAL A 205 -23.03 -2.27 23.27
CA VAL A 205 -24.10 -2.09 22.26
C VAL A 205 -23.56 -1.44 20.98
N GLN A 206 -22.76 -0.37 21.10
CA GLN A 206 -22.15 0.31 19.95
C GLN A 206 -21.21 -0.62 19.15
N ASN A 207 -20.41 -1.44 19.86
CA ASN A 207 -19.49 -2.40 19.29
C ASN A 207 -20.24 -3.57 18.62
N LYS A 208 -21.22 -4.20 19.28
CA LYS A 208 -22.00 -5.31 18.70
C LYS A 208 -22.73 -4.88 17.43
N TRP A 209 -23.36 -3.70 17.45
CA TRP A 209 -23.99 -3.15 16.25
C TRP A 209 -23.00 -2.87 15.12
N LEU A 210 -21.84 -2.27 15.42
CA LEU A 210 -20.83 -1.99 14.40
C LEU A 210 -20.20 -3.29 13.84
N HIS A 211 -20.06 -4.32 14.67
CA HIS A 211 -19.64 -5.66 14.25
C HIS A 211 -20.64 -6.23 13.24
N GLY A 212 -21.92 -6.33 13.59
CA GLY A 212 -22.97 -6.83 12.70
C GLY A 212 -23.13 -6.00 11.42
N LEU A 213 -22.92 -4.68 11.47
CA LEU A 213 -22.90 -3.83 10.27
C LEU A 213 -21.73 -4.19 9.33
N ILE A 214 -20.53 -4.39 9.87
CA ILE A 214 -19.36 -4.77 9.09
C ILE A 214 -19.59 -6.16 8.51
N ASP A 215 -19.87 -7.13 9.38
CA ASP A 215 -20.04 -8.54 9.08
C ASP A 215 -21.09 -8.80 7.99
N SER A 216 -22.30 -8.29 8.18
CA SER A 216 -23.41 -8.44 7.23
C SER A 216 -23.24 -7.70 5.89
N THR A 217 -22.10 -7.04 5.67
CA THR A 217 -21.71 -6.44 4.38
C THR A 217 -20.50 -7.11 3.74
N ILE A 218 -20.00 -8.23 4.27
CA ILE A 218 -18.93 -9.03 3.67
C ILE A 218 -19.58 -10.18 2.87
N SER A 219 -19.22 -10.35 1.59
CA SER A 219 -19.72 -11.49 0.81
C SER A 219 -19.11 -12.81 1.29
N ALA A 220 -19.81 -13.94 1.06
CA ALA A 220 -19.26 -15.27 1.36
C ALA A 220 -17.87 -15.48 0.73
N GLN A 221 -17.71 -15.13 -0.56
CA GLN A 221 -16.42 -15.16 -1.26
C GLN A 221 -15.35 -14.29 -0.58
N ALA A 222 -15.71 -13.15 0.00
CA ALA A 222 -14.76 -12.30 0.71
C ALA A 222 -14.36 -12.88 2.08
N ARG A 223 -15.23 -13.67 2.75
CA ARG A 223 -14.88 -14.36 4.00
C ARG A 223 -13.79 -15.40 3.81
N GLU A 224 -13.72 -16.08 2.66
CA GLU A 224 -12.68 -17.08 2.34
C GLU A 224 -11.23 -16.53 2.37
N HIS A 225 -11.06 -15.21 2.37
CA HIS A 225 -9.75 -14.55 2.29
C HIS A 225 -9.18 -14.05 3.63
N PHE A 226 -9.91 -14.21 4.75
CA PHE A 226 -9.39 -13.88 6.08
C PHE A 226 -9.92 -14.86 7.14
N GLU A 227 -9.10 -15.16 8.14
CA GLU A 227 -9.57 -15.85 9.34
C GLU A 227 -10.32 -14.84 10.22
N GLU A 228 -11.60 -15.10 10.46
CA GLU A 228 -12.38 -14.36 11.44
C GLU A 228 -11.89 -14.73 12.86
N SER A 229 -11.82 -13.75 13.74
CA SER A 229 -11.38 -13.97 15.12
C SER A 229 -12.60 -14.22 16.00
N ASP A 230 -12.52 -15.19 16.92
CA ASP A 230 -13.54 -15.47 17.97
C ASP A 230 -13.97 -14.24 18.82
N SER A 231 -13.30 -13.10 18.66
CA SER A 231 -13.69 -11.85 19.29
C SER A 231 -14.82 -11.14 18.53
N LEU A 232 -15.93 -10.88 19.22
CA LEU A 232 -17.01 -9.99 18.77
C LEU A 232 -16.60 -8.49 18.74
N SER A 233 -15.34 -8.18 18.44
CA SER A 233 -14.79 -6.81 18.43
C SER A 233 -14.82 -6.24 17.02
N ALA A 234 -15.63 -5.20 16.82
CA ALA A 234 -15.80 -4.58 15.50
C ALA A 234 -14.48 -4.06 14.91
N TYR A 235 -13.56 -3.61 15.78
CA TYR A 235 -12.22 -3.22 15.37
C TYR A 235 -11.36 -4.41 14.91
N LYS A 236 -11.46 -5.59 15.55
CA LYS A 236 -10.70 -6.77 15.12
C LYS A 236 -11.18 -7.31 13.77
N LEU A 237 -12.49 -7.42 13.58
CA LEU A 237 -13.06 -7.77 12.28
C LEU A 237 -12.65 -6.75 11.20
N TRP A 238 -12.72 -5.45 11.51
CA TRP A 238 -12.23 -4.40 10.62
C TRP A 238 -10.75 -4.56 10.24
N GLU A 239 -9.86 -4.82 11.20
CA GLU A 239 -8.43 -5.00 10.95
C GLU A 239 -8.12 -6.28 10.16
N ALA A 240 -8.89 -7.37 10.36
CA ALA A 240 -8.76 -8.62 9.59
C ALA A 240 -9.13 -8.38 8.12
N VAL A 241 -10.32 -7.82 7.87
CA VAL A 241 -10.80 -7.44 6.53
C VAL A 241 -9.84 -6.44 5.87
N ARG A 242 -9.35 -5.44 6.62
CA ARG A 242 -8.34 -4.50 6.15
C ARG A 242 -7.04 -5.22 5.77
N THR A 243 -6.56 -6.17 6.58
CA THR A 243 -5.29 -6.87 6.30
C THR A 243 -5.35 -7.77 5.07
N ALA A 244 -6.53 -8.35 4.78
CA ALA A 244 -6.74 -9.17 3.58
C ALA A 244 -6.96 -8.34 2.30
N PHE A 245 -7.72 -7.25 2.36
CA PHE A 245 -8.19 -6.53 1.17
C PHE A 245 -7.63 -5.12 0.97
N GLN A 246 -7.02 -4.51 1.98
CA GLN A 246 -6.25 -3.30 1.76
C GLN A 246 -4.98 -3.68 1.01
N GLU A 247 -4.85 -3.17 -0.21
CA GLU A 247 -3.62 -3.26 -0.97
C GLU A 247 -2.45 -2.73 -0.13
N ARG A 248 -1.41 -3.56 0.02
CA ARG A 248 -0.32 -3.30 0.96
C ARG A 248 0.41 -2.01 0.56
N PRO A 249 0.78 -1.12 1.50
CA PRO A 249 1.49 0.13 1.20
C PRO A 249 2.74 -0.07 0.34
N GLU A 250 3.43 -1.21 0.49
CA GLU A 250 4.62 -1.57 -0.30
C GLU A 250 4.30 -1.84 -1.77
N ILE A 251 3.15 -2.46 -2.07
CA ILE A 251 2.67 -2.73 -3.42
C ILE A 251 2.20 -1.42 -4.08
N GLN A 252 1.45 -0.59 -3.33
CA GLN A 252 1.07 0.74 -3.81
C GLN A 252 2.30 1.59 -4.11
N ARG A 253 3.29 1.60 -3.22
CA ARG A 253 4.57 2.27 -3.43
C ARG A 253 5.31 1.74 -4.65
N GLU A 254 5.38 0.42 -4.85
CA GLU A 254 6.05 -0.20 -6.02
C GLU A 254 5.36 0.20 -7.34
N SER A 255 4.03 0.16 -7.37
CA SER A 255 3.22 0.62 -8.51
C SER A 255 3.46 2.11 -8.81
N LEU A 256 3.40 2.96 -7.78
CA LEU A 256 3.62 4.41 -7.88
C LEU A 256 5.04 4.77 -8.32
N PHE A 257 6.07 4.10 -7.81
CA PHE A 257 7.45 4.29 -8.26
C PHE A 257 7.66 3.80 -9.70
N THR A 258 7.03 2.68 -10.08
CA THR A 258 7.07 2.15 -11.45
C THR A 258 6.41 3.12 -12.43
N GLU A 259 5.27 3.71 -12.05
CA GLU A 259 4.63 4.79 -12.81
C GLU A 259 5.56 6.00 -12.90
N LEU A 260 6.09 6.50 -11.78
CA LEU A 260 6.96 7.68 -11.71
C LEU A 260 8.19 7.58 -12.65
N ILE A 261 8.85 6.42 -12.65
CA ILE A 261 10.05 6.15 -13.45
C ILE A 261 9.71 5.96 -14.94
N ARG A 262 8.54 5.41 -15.28
CA ARG A 262 8.16 5.11 -16.68
C ARG A 262 7.30 6.19 -17.33
N MET A 263 6.70 7.09 -16.55
CA MET A 263 5.81 8.12 -17.07
C MET A 263 6.58 9.19 -17.84
N THR A 264 6.05 9.56 -19.01
CA THR A 264 6.57 10.62 -19.88
C THR A 264 5.46 11.63 -20.20
N PRO A 265 5.80 12.85 -20.67
CA PRO A 265 4.84 13.80 -21.21
C PRO A 265 3.92 13.22 -22.29
N GLN A 266 4.40 12.24 -23.07
CA GLN A 266 3.67 11.52 -24.10
C GLN A 266 2.66 10.54 -23.49
N SER A 267 3.07 9.67 -22.56
CA SER A 267 2.15 8.71 -21.92
C SER A 267 1.12 9.37 -21.01
N ALA A 268 1.43 10.53 -20.42
CA ALA A 268 0.47 11.36 -19.69
C ALA A 268 -0.43 12.23 -20.61
N GLY A 269 -0.21 12.21 -21.93
CA GLY A 269 -0.96 12.97 -22.94
C GLY A 269 -0.65 14.48 -22.99
N SER A 270 0.07 15.04 -22.00
CA SER A 270 0.68 16.38 -22.08
C SER A 270 1.74 16.59 -21.00
N GLU A 271 2.63 17.57 -21.23
CA GLU A 271 3.58 18.06 -20.21
C GLU A 271 2.88 18.52 -18.92
N ARG A 272 1.69 19.13 -19.05
CA ARG A 272 0.88 19.58 -17.90
C ARG A 272 0.41 18.39 -17.06
N ASN A 273 -0.17 17.38 -17.71
CA ASN A 273 -0.66 16.17 -17.05
C ASN A 273 0.49 15.40 -16.38
N TYR A 274 1.63 15.30 -17.07
CA TYR A 274 2.84 14.68 -16.54
C TYR A 274 3.27 15.32 -15.21
N ILE A 275 3.40 16.65 -15.16
CA ILE A 275 3.81 17.33 -13.92
C ILE A 275 2.72 17.23 -12.84
N MET A 276 1.44 17.31 -13.21
CA MET A 276 0.34 17.15 -12.24
C MET A 276 0.32 15.74 -11.64
N ARG A 277 0.52 14.68 -12.44
CA ARG A 277 0.60 13.31 -11.94
C ARG A 277 1.89 13.04 -11.17
N PHE A 278 3.01 13.63 -11.58
CA PHE A 278 4.29 13.56 -10.85
C PHE A 278 4.15 14.11 -9.42
N LEU A 279 3.53 15.28 -9.26
CA LEU A 279 3.20 15.85 -7.95
C LEU A 279 2.19 15.00 -7.16
N ALA A 280 1.18 14.44 -7.83
CA ALA A 280 0.22 13.55 -7.18
C ALA A 280 0.88 12.27 -6.63
N ILE A 281 1.76 11.64 -7.41
CA ILE A 281 2.52 10.46 -6.99
C ILE A 281 3.40 10.77 -5.77
N ARG A 282 4.09 11.92 -5.74
CA ARG A 282 4.84 12.36 -4.55
C ARG A 282 3.96 12.38 -3.30
N VAL A 283 2.81 13.06 -3.38
CA VAL A 283 1.86 13.19 -2.26
C VAL A 283 1.26 11.83 -1.87
N GLU A 284 0.98 10.96 -2.84
CA GLU A 284 0.50 9.60 -2.61
C GLU A 284 1.53 8.73 -1.88
N CYS A 285 2.82 8.81 -2.25
CA CYS A 285 3.91 8.13 -1.55
C CYS A 285 4.15 8.69 -0.14
N GLU A 286 4.15 10.02 0.03
CA GLU A 286 4.26 10.66 1.36
C GLU A 286 3.09 10.26 2.29
N ARG A 287 1.86 10.17 1.76
CA ARG A 287 0.67 9.67 2.48
C ARG A 287 0.81 8.21 2.92
N LEU A 288 1.56 7.39 2.17
CA LEU A 288 1.87 6.00 2.53
C LEU A 288 3.04 5.87 3.52
N GLY A 289 3.64 6.99 3.95
CA GLY A 289 4.81 7.00 4.83
C GLY A 289 6.15 6.88 4.10
N PHE A 290 6.14 6.80 2.76
CA PHE A 290 7.34 6.68 1.94
C PHE A 290 7.75 8.03 1.36
N LYS A 291 8.49 8.82 2.14
CA LYS A 291 9.05 10.09 1.67
C LYS A 291 10.13 9.83 0.62
N ILE A 292 9.95 10.38 -0.58
CA ILE A 292 10.97 10.37 -1.64
C ILE A 292 11.84 11.63 -1.48
N HIS A 293 13.16 11.49 -1.56
CA HIS A 293 14.07 12.63 -1.51
C HIS A 293 14.00 13.46 -2.80
N ASP A 294 14.03 14.79 -2.68
CA ASP A 294 13.86 15.70 -3.81
C ASP A 294 14.94 15.57 -4.90
N TYR A 295 16.16 15.14 -4.58
CA TYR A 295 17.20 14.87 -5.58
C TYR A 295 16.83 13.69 -6.50
N ILE A 296 16.26 12.60 -5.94
CA ILE A 296 15.78 11.45 -6.71
C ILE A 296 14.66 11.88 -7.66
N LEU A 297 13.73 12.69 -7.14
CA LEU A 297 12.64 13.25 -7.94
C LEU A 297 13.18 14.17 -9.05
N HIS A 298 14.19 15.00 -8.76
CA HIS A 298 14.82 15.86 -9.75
C HIS A 298 15.53 15.06 -10.87
N ASP A 299 16.22 13.97 -10.53
CA ASP A 299 16.87 13.09 -11.52
C ASP A 299 15.84 12.39 -12.42
N ILE A 300 14.76 11.83 -11.85
CA ILE A 300 13.68 11.21 -12.63
C ILE A 300 12.97 12.26 -13.51
N LEU A 301 12.71 13.45 -12.96
CA LEU A 301 12.13 14.57 -13.71
C LEU A 301 13.03 14.95 -14.90
N LYS A 302 14.33 15.16 -14.65
CA LYS A 302 15.31 15.46 -15.71
C LYS A 302 15.36 14.35 -16.74
N ALA A 303 15.32 13.08 -16.36
CA ALA A 303 15.38 11.94 -17.27
C ALA A 303 14.19 11.91 -18.24
N ASN A 304 12.96 12.14 -17.74
CA ASN A 304 11.72 11.89 -18.48
C ASN A 304 11.07 13.13 -19.11
N ILE A 305 11.39 14.34 -18.66
CA ILE A 305 10.80 15.57 -19.22
C ILE A 305 11.37 15.93 -20.61
N THR A 306 10.61 16.70 -21.39
CA THR A 306 11.00 17.13 -22.73
C THR A 306 12.29 17.96 -22.73
N PRO A 307 13.08 17.95 -23.83
CA PRO A 307 14.35 18.68 -23.90
C PRO A 307 14.24 20.17 -23.54
N ARG A 308 13.15 20.84 -23.99
CA ARG A 308 12.86 22.24 -23.68
C ARG A 308 12.81 22.52 -22.16
N TRP A 309 12.11 21.69 -21.40
CA TRP A 309 12.02 21.87 -19.95
C TRP A 309 13.26 21.38 -19.22
N ARG A 310 13.94 20.35 -19.75
CA ARG A 310 15.24 19.88 -19.23
C ARG A 310 16.29 21.00 -19.29
N GLU A 311 16.36 21.72 -20.41
CA GLU A 311 17.21 22.90 -20.60
C GLU A 311 16.81 24.05 -19.65
N PHE A 312 15.50 24.34 -19.51
CA PHE A 312 15.01 25.34 -18.55
C PHE A 312 15.41 25.01 -17.10
N ILE A 313 15.29 23.75 -16.69
CA ILE A 313 15.69 23.26 -15.36
C ILE A 313 17.21 23.39 -15.18
N GLN A 314 17.99 23.01 -16.20
CA GLN A 314 19.45 23.12 -16.16
C GLN A 314 19.90 24.58 -16.02
N ASN A 315 19.37 25.49 -16.85
CA ASN A 315 19.67 26.93 -16.76
C ASN A 315 19.29 27.51 -15.39
N ARG A 316 18.20 27.05 -14.77
CA ARG A 316 17.81 27.45 -13.40
C ARG A 316 18.78 26.91 -12.34
N PHE A 317 19.31 25.71 -12.51
CA PHE A 317 20.33 25.13 -11.65
C PHE A 317 21.65 25.90 -11.76
N ASP A 318 22.11 26.17 -12.97
CA ASP A 318 23.38 26.87 -13.23
C ASP A 318 23.35 28.31 -12.70
N MET A 319 22.24 29.03 -12.86
CA MET A 319 22.03 30.35 -12.24
C MET A 319 22.04 30.29 -10.71
N ALA A 320 21.47 29.26 -10.09
CA ALA A 320 21.48 29.11 -8.63
C ALA A 320 22.91 28.86 -8.10
N CYS A 321 23.68 28.01 -8.78
CA CYS A 321 25.10 27.78 -8.48
C CYS A 321 25.93 29.06 -8.61
N GLN A 322 25.70 29.87 -9.64
CA GLN A 322 26.42 31.13 -9.86
C GLN A 322 26.06 32.24 -8.85
N SER A 323 24.81 32.27 -8.39
CA SER A 323 24.30 33.31 -7.47
C SER A 323 24.34 32.94 -5.99
N GLY A 324 24.76 31.72 -5.64
CA GLY A 324 24.71 31.20 -4.26
C GLY A 324 23.30 31.01 -3.72
N ALA A 325 22.29 30.96 -4.59
CA ALA A 325 20.89 30.77 -4.21
C ALA A 325 20.59 29.30 -3.86
N ASN A 326 19.40 29.04 -3.32
CA ASN A 326 18.93 27.67 -3.11
C ASN A 326 18.83 26.92 -4.43
N LEU A 327 19.44 25.73 -4.50
CA LEU A 327 19.35 24.85 -5.66
C LEU A 327 17.89 24.46 -5.94
N PRO A 328 17.49 24.26 -7.21
CA PRO A 328 16.14 23.80 -7.56
C PRO A 328 15.73 22.47 -6.90
N GLU A 329 16.70 21.63 -6.53
CA GLU A 329 16.50 20.40 -5.76
C GLU A 329 15.99 20.64 -4.32
N LYS A 330 16.19 21.84 -3.76
CA LYS A 330 15.68 22.22 -2.43
C LYS A 330 14.24 22.76 -2.46
N ASP A 331 13.73 23.12 -3.64
CA ASP A 331 12.35 23.56 -3.87
C ASP A 331 11.83 23.02 -5.21
N LEU A 332 11.80 21.69 -5.30
CA LEU A 332 11.31 21.00 -6.50
C LEU A 332 9.83 21.31 -6.77
N GLU A 333 9.03 21.52 -5.72
CA GLU A 333 7.62 21.84 -5.89
C GLU A 333 7.41 23.27 -6.43
N GLY A 334 8.19 24.25 -5.97
CA GLY A 334 8.20 25.59 -6.55
C GLY A 334 8.66 25.61 -8.01
N LEU A 335 9.69 24.82 -8.35
CA LEU A 335 10.13 24.63 -9.74
C LEU A 335 9.01 24.04 -10.62
N LEU A 336 8.38 22.95 -10.19
CA LEU A 336 7.29 22.30 -10.93
C LEU A 336 6.05 23.21 -11.04
N LYS A 337 5.77 24.02 -10.02
CA LYS A 337 4.73 25.06 -10.08
C LYS A 337 5.08 26.14 -11.10
N ASP A 338 6.30 26.67 -11.15
CA ASP A 338 6.72 27.67 -12.15
C ASP A 338 6.55 27.12 -13.58
N ILE A 339 6.96 25.87 -13.83
CA ILE A 339 6.74 25.18 -15.11
C ILE A 339 5.24 25.07 -15.42
N LEU A 340 4.40 24.65 -14.46
CA LEU A 340 2.94 24.56 -14.62
C LEU A 340 2.24 25.89 -14.90
N HIS A 341 2.81 27.02 -14.48
CA HIS A 341 2.31 28.37 -14.81
C HIS A 341 2.68 28.78 -16.24
N ARG A 342 3.83 28.33 -16.74
CA ARG A 342 4.33 28.63 -18.10
C ARG A 342 3.75 27.71 -19.18
N ILE A 343 3.28 26.52 -18.84
CA ILE A 343 2.57 25.63 -19.78
C ILE A 343 1.15 26.17 -20.02
N PRO A 344 0.76 26.50 -21.28
CA PRO A 344 -0.58 26.98 -21.58
C PRO A 344 -1.65 25.99 -21.13
N LYS A 345 -2.67 26.49 -20.42
CA LYS A 345 -3.91 25.75 -20.20
C LYS A 345 -4.61 25.64 -21.56
N LYS A 346 -4.84 24.43 -22.08
CA LYS A 346 -5.71 24.22 -23.24
C LYS A 346 -7.16 24.55 -22.85
N ASP A 347 -7.52 25.83 -23.02
CA ASP A 347 -8.75 26.30 -23.66
C ASP A 347 -9.03 27.76 -23.28
N GLN A 348 -8.59 28.68 -24.13
CA GLN A 348 -9.54 29.65 -24.67
C GLN A 348 -9.72 29.33 -26.15
N LYS A 349 -10.97 29.03 -26.53
CA LYS A 349 -11.38 28.93 -27.94
C LYS A 349 -10.98 30.23 -28.65
N LYS A 350 -10.30 30.13 -29.78
CA LYS A 350 -10.38 31.17 -30.82
C LYS A 350 -11.83 31.21 -31.32
N ARG A 351 -12.65 32.06 -30.71
CA ARG A 351 -13.80 32.70 -31.35
C ARG A 351 -13.37 34.15 -31.63
N GLY A 352 -13.52 34.60 -32.86
CA GLY A 352 -12.81 35.78 -33.39
C GLY A 352 -11.54 35.34 -34.13
N SER A 353 -11.38 35.62 -35.42
CA SER A 353 -12.20 36.43 -36.33
C SER A 353 -12.47 35.73 -37.66
#